data_AF-A0A0F4GAZ6-F1
#
_entry.id   AF-A0A0F4GAZ6-F1
#
_cell.length_a   1.000
_cell.length_b   1.000
_cell.length_c   1.000
_cell.angle_alpha   90.00
_cell.angle_beta   90.00
_cell.angle_gamma   90.00
#
_symmetry.space_group_name_H-M   'P 1'
#
loop_
_entity.id
_entity.type
_entity.pdbx_description
1 polymer ?
#
loop_
_entity_poly.entity_id
_entity_poly.type
_entity_poly.pdbx_seq_one_letter_code
_entity_poly.pdbx_strand_id
1 'polypeptide(L)'
;MGYATADSDTGHTYNGHPADVALSSTSWAFTGKGNVNHHALQNFGYRALEELTLLAKSVTETYYAKDIAYSYWQGCSTGGRQGLTMAQRFPTLYNGILAAAPAINWVTFLITEYYAHVRMSSLSYHPPACELLAIRDFAITACDDLDGVRDGIIAAPGDCTFSPFSVVGQPYTCDGEDRNITPEAAEIAAVTWNGPHDAHGKSIWYGLTRDSLLPGADPLYKGLARTICSPSNHARDCASDPFPVSADWIRNWILRDPEYNLSTIDTDAKFLSLLKTSRDEYHSLMDSAIPDLHAFKHSGGKILTWHGLADQLIPPNGTTDYHERVAAHTPGERRDFMRHFEVPGVAHCFGGPGPFPLTAFNSLVEWVEKGNAPEKLSTVQLPGLDGSPPEVVRGRVVCAWPEVGVWDGVGDVNEESSWRCAEGFPGGLMGGEGGHDEL
;
A
#
# COMPACT_ATOMS: atom_id res chain seq x y z
N MET A 1 21.26 6.64 -13.80
CA MET A 1 22.20 5.98 -12.86
C MET A 1 23.10 4.93 -13.54
N GLY A 2 22.93 4.59 -14.82
CA GLY A 2 23.87 3.73 -15.55
C GLY A 2 23.63 2.21 -15.43
N TYR A 3 22.49 1.79 -14.89
CA TYR A 3 22.10 0.38 -14.84
C TYR A 3 21.64 -0.11 -16.22
N ALA A 4 21.99 -1.36 -16.54
CA ALA A 4 21.24 -2.12 -17.55
C ALA A 4 19.89 -2.51 -16.94
N THR A 5 18.80 -2.08 -17.56
CA THR A 5 17.44 -2.25 -17.04
C THR A 5 16.62 -3.13 -17.95
N ALA A 6 15.80 -3.99 -17.36
CA ALA A 6 14.82 -4.80 -18.07
C ALA A 6 13.48 -4.76 -17.32
N ASP A 7 12.40 -4.81 -18.08
CA ASP A 7 11.03 -4.84 -17.59
C ASP A 7 10.23 -5.94 -18.30
N SER A 8 9.06 -6.25 -17.77
CA SER A 8 8.14 -7.22 -18.36
C SER A 8 6.71 -6.75 -18.15
N ASP A 9 5.86 -7.05 -19.12
CA ASP A 9 4.40 -6.98 -18.99
C ASP A 9 3.83 -8.12 -18.13
N THR A 10 4.70 -8.90 -17.50
CA THR A 10 4.38 -10.01 -16.60
C THR A 10 3.62 -11.16 -17.29
N GLY A 11 3.84 -11.31 -18.60
CA GLY A 11 3.35 -12.43 -19.39
C GLY A 11 1.91 -12.26 -19.88
N HIS A 12 1.44 -11.02 -19.97
CA HIS A 12 0.17 -10.67 -20.60
C HIS A 12 0.28 -9.33 -21.35
N THR A 13 0.47 -9.39 -22.67
CA THR A 13 0.33 -8.21 -23.53
C THR A 13 -1.11 -8.10 -24.01
N TYR A 14 -1.63 -6.89 -24.12
CA TYR A 14 -2.84 -6.66 -24.92
C TYR A 14 -2.73 -5.44 -25.84
N ASN A 15 -3.36 -5.55 -27.01
CA ASN A 15 -3.53 -4.45 -27.96
C ASN A 15 -4.70 -3.57 -27.48
N GLY A 16 -4.41 -2.39 -26.93
CA GLY A 16 -5.41 -1.44 -26.43
C GLY A 16 -4.77 -0.18 -25.87
N HIS A 17 -5.55 0.85 -25.55
CA HIS A 17 -5.03 2.04 -24.88
C HIS A 17 -4.67 1.68 -23.43
N PRO A 18 -3.44 1.96 -22.93
CA PRO A 18 -2.98 1.51 -21.62
C PRO A 18 -3.93 1.86 -20.46
N ALA A 19 -4.60 3.01 -20.52
CA ALA A 19 -5.55 3.44 -19.51
C ALA A 19 -6.79 2.51 -19.39
N ASP A 20 -7.16 1.80 -20.45
CA ASP A 20 -8.36 0.95 -20.48
C ASP A 20 -8.08 -0.48 -20.01
N VAL A 21 -6.80 -0.90 -20.01
CA VAL A 21 -6.42 -2.31 -19.79
C VAL A 21 -5.44 -2.51 -18.63
N ALA A 22 -4.74 -1.47 -18.16
CA ALA A 22 -3.69 -1.63 -17.15
C ALA A 22 -4.18 -2.19 -15.80
N LEU A 23 -5.48 -2.03 -15.50
CA LEU A 23 -6.08 -2.48 -14.24
C LEU A 23 -7.14 -3.57 -14.44
N SER A 24 -7.18 -4.24 -15.60
CA SER A 24 -8.10 -5.36 -15.83
C SER A 24 -7.39 -6.61 -16.35
N SER A 25 -7.76 -7.75 -15.77
CA SER A 25 -7.31 -9.07 -16.20
C SER A 25 -8.25 -9.76 -17.18
N THR A 26 -9.39 -9.14 -17.53
CA THR A 26 -10.47 -9.77 -18.33
C THR A 26 -9.97 -10.43 -19.61
N SER A 27 -8.97 -9.84 -20.28
CA SER A 27 -8.43 -10.33 -21.55
C SER A 27 -7.55 -11.59 -21.44
N TRP A 28 -7.05 -11.90 -20.24
CA TRP A 28 -6.09 -13.00 -20.03
C TRP A 28 -6.45 -13.93 -18.86
N ALA A 29 -7.42 -13.55 -18.03
CA ALA A 29 -7.86 -14.31 -16.87
C ALA A 29 -8.55 -15.62 -17.24
N PHE A 30 -9.00 -15.81 -18.49
CA PHE A 30 -9.78 -16.97 -18.91
C PHE A 30 -9.14 -17.70 -20.10
N THR A 31 -9.15 -19.04 -20.03
CA THR A 31 -8.88 -19.91 -21.20
C THR A 31 -10.17 -20.28 -21.95
N GLY A 32 -11.32 -20.00 -21.34
CA GLY A 32 -12.66 -20.22 -21.85
C GLY A 32 -13.69 -19.78 -20.80
N LYS A 33 -14.98 -19.81 -21.14
CA LYS A 33 -16.05 -19.33 -20.25
C LYS A 33 -16.01 -20.05 -18.88
N GLY A 34 -15.76 -19.29 -17.81
CA GLY A 34 -15.70 -19.80 -16.43
C GLY A 34 -14.42 -20.58 -16.08
N ASN A 35 -13.47 -20.72 -17.01
CA ASN A 35 -12.21 -21.44 -16.78
C ASN A 35 -11.06 -20.45 -16.65
N VAL A 36 -10.57 -20.27 -15.43
CA VAL A 36 -9.46 -19.37 -15.13
C VAL A 36 -8.14 -19.84 -15.75
N ASN A 37 -7.30 -18.90 -16.14
CA ASN A 37 -6.00 -19.16 -16.75
C ASN A 37 -4.90 -19.13 -15.69
N HIS A 38 -4.71 -20.24 -14.98
CA HIS A 38 -3.67 -20.36 -13.95
C HIS A 38 -2.25 -20.17 -14.50
N HIS A 39 -1.99 -20.46 -15.78
CA HIS A 39 -0.68 -20.23 -16.37
C HIS A 39 -0.37 -18.74 -16.56
N ALA A 40 -1.37 -17.94 -16.97
CA ALA A 40 -1.21 -16.50 -17.05
C ALA A 40 -1.13 -15.87 -15.65
N LEU A 41 -1.90 -16.38 -14.68
CA LEU A 41 -1.76 -15.94 -13.29
C LEU A 41 -0.38 -16.28 -12.71
N GLN A 42 0.16 -17.45 -13.02
CA GLN A 42 1.51 -17.85 -12.64
C GLN A 42 2.59 -16.95 -13.25
N ASN A 43 2.40 -16.52 -14.51
CA ASN A 43 3.27 -15.52 -15.13
C ASN A 43 3.27 -14.21 -14.32
N PHE A 44 2.08 -13.69 -14.03
CA PHE A 44 1.91 -12.46 -13.25
C PHE A 44 2.48 -12.59 -11.83
N GLY A 45 2.26 -13.75 -11.21
CA GLY A 45 2.70 -14.07 -9.86
C GLY A 45 4.23 -14.07 -9.74
N TYR A 46 4.92 -14.85 -10.58
CA TYR A 46 6.36 -15.04 -10.43
C TYR A 46 7.13 -15.52 -11.68
N ARG A 47 6.54 -16.34 -12.56
CA ARG A 47 7.32 -17.05 -13.61
C ARG A 47 7.93 -16.10 -14.63
N ALA A 48 7.16 -15.13 -15.14
CA ALA A 48 7.65 -14.19 -16.14
C ALA A 48 8.81 -13.33 -15.59
N LEU A 49 8.84 -13.11 -14.28
CA LEU A 49 9.87 -12.32 -13.62
C LEU A 49 11.18 -13.09 -13.51
N GLU A 50 11.13 -14.38 -13.14
CA GLU A 50 12.31 -15.25 -13.15
C GLU A 50 12.92 -15.32 -14.56
N GLU A 51 12.09 -15.59 -15.57
CA GLU A 51 12.52 -15.70 -16.96
C GLU A 51 13.11 -14.36 -17.46
N LEU A 52 12.46 -13.23 -17.15
CA LEU A 52 12.97 -11.89 -17.44
C LEU A 52 14.37 -11.72 -16.85
N THR A 53 14.55 -12.01 -15.56
CA THR A 53 15.83 -11.80 -14.89
C THR A 53 16.94 -12.64 -15.53
N LEU A 54 16.69 -13.92 -15.79
CA LEU A 54 17.67 -14.82 -16.38
C LEU A 54 18.08 -14.36 -17.79
N LEU A 55 17.10 -13.99 -18.63
CA LEU A 55 17.34 -13.50 -19.99
C LEU A 55 18.08 -12.15 -19.97
N ALA A 56 17.63 -11.21 -19.14
CA ALA A 56 18.23 -9.88 -19.04
C ALA A 56 19.69 -9.95 -18.58
N LYS A 57 20.01 -10.83 -17.61
CA LYS A 57 21.38 -11.06 -17.16
C LYS A 57 22.24 -11.61 -18.30
N SER A 58 21.78 -12.64 -19.00
CA SER A 58 22.50 -13.24 -20.14
C SER A 58 22.76 -12.24 -21.26
N VAL A 59 21.76 -11.44 -21.65
CA VAL A 59 21.90 -10.39 -22.67
C VAL A 59 22.88 -9.32 -22.22
N THR A 60 22.80 -8.88 -20.96
CA THR A 60 23.68 -7.85 -20.40
C THR A 60 25.14 -8.31 -20.41
N GLU A 61 25.45 -9.51 -19.90
CA GLU A 61 26.82 -10.04 -19.85
C GLU A 61 27.40 -10.26 -21.24
N THR A 62 26.57 -10.71 -22.19
CA THR A 62 26.97 -10.88 -23.59
C THR A 62 27.27 -9.54 -24.26
N TYR A 63 26.38 -8.56 -24.08
CA TYR A 63 26.50 -7.24 -24.72
C TYR A 63 27.70 -6.46 -24.19
N TYR A 64 27.93 -6.48 -22.88
CA TYR A 64 29.04 -5.76 -22.25
C TYR A 64 30.34 -6.58 -22.16
N ALA A 65 30.31 -7.85 -22.54
CA ALA A 65 31.43 -8.80 -22.42
C ALA A 65 32.05 -8.81 -21.01
N LYS A 66 31.18 -8.74 -19.98
CA LYS A 66 31.57 -8.61 -18.58
C LYS A 66 30.49 -9.18 -17.67
N ASP A 67 30.91 -9.93 -16.66
CA ASP A 67 30.03 -10.48 -15.63
C ASP A 67 29.33 -9.37 -14.82
N ILE A 68 28.08 -9.63 -14.44
CA ILE A 68 27.32 -8.73 -13.58
C ILE A 68 27.86 -8.78 -12.16
N ALA A 69 28.33 -7.65 -11.65
CA ALA A 69 28.85 -7.55 -10.29
C ALA A 69 27.73 -7.62 -9.23
N TYR A 70 26.62 -6.91 -9.48
CA TYR A 70 25.46 -6.86 -8.60
C TYR A 70 24.18 -6.75 -9.41
N SER A 71 23.09 -7.27 -8.85
CA SER A 71 21.75 -7.25 -9.45
C SER A 71 20.74 -6.69 -8.46
N TYR A 72 19.86 -5.81 -8.94
CA TYR A 72 18.91 -5.08 -8.10
C TYR A 72 17.48 -5.16 -8.64
N TRP A 73 16.51 -5.25 -7.73
CA TRP A 73 15.10 -5.05 -7.99
C TRP A 73 14.66 -3.71 -7.39
N GLN A 74 13.83 -2.96 -8.13
CA GLN A 74 13.14 -1.79 -7.62
C GLN A 74 11.69 -1.83 -8.09
N GLY A 75 10.74 -1.86 -7.15
CA GLY A 75 9.33 -1.85 -7.47
C GLY A 75 8.48 -1.34 -6.31
N CYS A 76 7.32 -0.79 -6.65
CA CYS A 76 6.30 -0.37 -5.69
C CYS A 76 4.97 -1.08 -5.96
N SER A 77 4.09 -1.22 -4.95
CA SER A 77 2.77 -1.85 -5.10
C SER A 77 2.90 -3.33 -5.51
N THR A 78 2.28 -3.72 -6.63
CA THR A 78 2.53 -5.00 -7.30
C THR A 78 4.03 -5.25 -7.51
N GLY A 79 4.80 -4.23 -7.90
CA GLY A 79 6.25 -4.35 -8.04
C GLY A 79 6.98 -4.62 -6.72
N GLY A 80 6.44 -4.12 -5.60
CA GLY A 80 6.95 -4.44 -4.26
C GLY A 80 6.69 -5.90 -3.88
N ARG A 81 5.47 -6.41 -4.12
CA ARG A 81 5.12 -7.83 -3.99
C ARG A 81 6.03 -8.72 -4.83
N GLN A 82 6.23 -8.34 -6.09
CA GLN A 82 7.08 -9.07 -7.03
C GLN A 82 8.53 -9.14 -6.55
N GLY A 83 9.08 -8.04 -6.04
CA GLY A 83 10.41 -8.03 -5.42
C GLY A 83 10.51 -9.02 -4.26
N LEU A 84 9.55 -9.00 -3.33
CA LEU A 84 9.52 -9.96 -2.22
C LEU A 84 9.33 -11.42 -2.70
N THR A 85 8.56 -11.63 -3.77
CA THR A 85 8.40 -12.94 -4.40
C THR A 85 9.73 -13.47 -4.93
N MET A 86 10.57 -12.61 -5.52
CA MET A 86 11.90 -12.99 -5.98
C MET A 86 12.81 -13.40 -4.81
N ALA A 87 12.76 -12.70 -3.67
CA ALA A 87 13.50 -13.10 -2.48
C ALA A 87 13.09 -14.48 -1.96
N GLN A 88 11.79 -14.75 -1.92
CA GLN A 88 11.23 -15.98 -1.37
C GLN A 88 11.45 -17.20 -2.26
N ARG A 89 11.34 -17.03 -3.58
CA ARG A 89 11.36 -18.15 -4.54
C ARG A 89 12.69 -18.31 -5.25
N PHE A 90 13.39 -17.21 -5.51
CA PHE A 90 14.60 -17.18 -6.34
C PHE A 90 15.72 -16.39 -5.64
N PRO A 91 16.17 -16.87 -4.46
CA PRO A 91 16.96 -16.08 -3.50
C PRO A 91 18.34 -15.62 -4.00
N THR A 92 18.79 -16.09 -5.16
CA THR A 92 20.10 -15.77 -5.75
C THR A 92 20.00 -14.84 -6.96
N LEU A 93 18.79 -14.49 -7.41
CA LEU A 93 18.63 -13.65 -8.61
C LEU A 93 18.91 -12.17 -8.36
N TYR A 94 18.83 -11.69 -7.12
CA TYR A 94 19.04 -10.30 -6.77
C TYR A 94 19.88 -10.17 -5.50
N ASN A 95 20.84 -9.24 -5.51
CA ASN A 95 21.64 -8.88 -4.34
C ASN A 95 20.94 -7.83 -3.49
N GLY A 96 20.15 -6.95 -4.10
CA GLY A 96 19.36 -5.93 -3.42
C GLY A 96 17.93 -5.86 -3.96
N ILE A 97 16.94 -5.78 -3.07
CA ILE A 97 15.52 -5.60 -3.42
C ILE A 97 14.98 -4.37 -2.70
N LEU A 98 14.57 -3.37 -3.46
CA LEU A 98 13.75 -2.25 -2.98
C LEU A 98 12.28 -2.59 -3.27
N ALA A 99 11.52 -2.88 -2.21
CA ALA A 99 10.10 -3.23 -2.28
C ALA A 99 9.26 -2.19 -1.52
N ALA A 100 8.77 -1.20 -2.25
CA ALA A 100 7.94 -0.12 -1.70
C ALA A 100 6.46 -0.48 -1.69
N ALA A 101 5.70 -0.04 -0.67
CA ALA A 101 4.27 -0.30 -0.47
C ALA A 101 3.83 -1.70 -0.99
N PRO A 102 4.44 -2.80 -0.51
CA PRO A 102 4.33 -4.08 -1.19
C PRO A 102 2.95 -4.73 -1.00
N ALA A 103 2.35 -5.20 -2.10
CA ALA A 103 1.09 -5.94 -2.14
C ALA A 103 1.22 -7.41 -1.65
N ILE A 104 1.69 -7.62 -0.43
CA ILE A 104 2.17 -8.91 0.11
C ILE A 104 1.10 -9.99 0.15
N ASN A 105 -0.02 -9.69 0.81
CA ASN A 105 -1.07 -10.67 1.16
C ASN A 105 -2.24 -10.58 0.15
N TRP A 106 -1.89 -10.58 -1.14
CA TRP A 106 -2.74 -10.30 -2.30
C TRP A 106 -4.16 -10.85 -2.17
N VAL A 107 -4.28 -12.15 -1.87
CA VAL A 107 -5.59 -12.82 -1.88
C VAL A 107 -6.48 -12.43 -0.72
N THR A 108 -5.90 -11.87 0.35
CA THR A 108 -6.65 -11.32 1.47
C THR A 108 -7.00 -9.86 1.20
N PHE A 109 -5.99 -9.00 1.01
CA PHE A 109 -6.24 -7.56 1.05
C PHE A 109 -7.06 -7.07 -0.15
N LEU A 110 -6.90 -7.66 -1.35
CA LEU A 110 -7.73 -7.27 -2.51
C LEU A 110 -9.21 -7.52 -2.30
N ILE A 111 -9.60 -8.55 -1.54
CA ILE A 111 -11.01 -8.74 -1.20
C ILE A 111 -11.44 -7.67 -0.19
N THR A 112 -10.61 -7.41 0.83
CA THR A 112 -10.94 -6.43 1.88
C THR A 112 -11.00 -4.99 1.37
N GLU A 113 -10.28 -4.65 0.30
CA GLU A 113 -10.37 -3.36 -0.39
C GLU A 113 -11.79 -3.04 -0.87
N TYR A 114 -12.60 -4.06 -1.17
CA TYR A 114 -13.99 -3.87 -1.61
C TYR A 114 -14.96 -3.62 -0.43
N TYR A 115 -14.53 -3.78 0.82
CA TYR A 115 -15.45 -3.85 1.96
C TYR A 115 -16.24 -2.54 2.20
N ALA A 116 -15.64 -1.38 1.90
CA ALA A 116 -16.35 -0.10 1.95
C ALA A 116 -17.60 -0.08 1.04
N HIS A 117 -17.53 -0.74 -0.12
CA HIS A 117 -18.64 -0.85 -1.07
C HIS A 117 -19.70 -1.87 -0.65
N VAL A 118 -19.31 -2.92 0.08
CA VAL A 118 -20.26 -3.80 0.76
C VAL A 118 -21.07 -2.99 1.75
N ARG A 119 -20.40 -2.11 2.54
CA ARG A 119 -21.08 -1.26 3.51
C ARG A 119 -22.00 -0.23 2.86
N MET A 120 -21.53 0.46 1.81
CA MET A 120 -22.36 1.37 1.02
C MET A 120 -23.64 0.70 0.51
N SER A 121 -23.52 -0.51 -0.05
CA SER A 121 -24.65 -1.29 -0.57
C SER A 121 -25.61 -1.71 0.57
N SER A 122 -25.07 -2.19 1.69
CA SER A 122 -25.86 -2.59 2.86
C SER A 122 -26.66 -1.44 3.48
N LEU A 123 -26.10 -0.23 3.48
CA LEU A 123 -26.72 0.99 3.99
C LEU A 123 -27.63 1.66 2.96
N SER A 124 -27.56 1.25 1.69
CA SER A 124 -28.17 1.97 0.57
C SER A 124 -27.75 3.45 0.52
N TYR A 125 -26.49 3.74 0.86
CA TYR A 125 -25.95 5.08 0.94
C TYR A 125 -24.56 5.15 0.32
N HIS A 126 -24.37 6.14 -0.56
CA HIS A 126 -23.12 6.39 -1.29
C HIS A 126 -22.66 7.82 -0.99
N PRO A 127 -21.70 8.03 -0.07
CA PRO A 127 -21.28 9.37 0.32
C PRO A 127 -20.65 10.10 -0.87
N PRO A 128 -20.91 11.39 -1.06
CA PRO A 128 -20.12 12.19 -1.98
C PRO A 128 -18.69 12.32 -1.44
N ALA A 129 -17.69 12.40 -2.34
CA ALA A 129 -16.27 12.41 -1.96
C ALA A 129 -15.93 13.51 -0.93
N CYS A 130 -16.54 14.70 -1.07
CA CYS A 130 -16.42 15.84 -0.16
C CYS A 130 -16.74 15.50 1.32
N GLU A 131 -17.68 14.57 1.58
CA GLU A 131 -18.07 14.20 2.93
C GLU A 131 -17.00 13.34 3.62
N LEU A 132 -16.45 12.36 2.88
CA LEU A 132 -15.34 11.53 3.35
C LEU A 132 -14.05 12.36 3.51
N LEU A 133 -13.82 13.34 2.64
CA LEU A 133 -12.71 14.29 2.77
C LEU A 133 -12.87 15.17 4.02
N ALA A 134 -14.08 15.67 4.30
CA ALA A 134 -14.32 16.44 5.52
C ALA A 134 -14.06 15.60 6.79
N ILE A 135 -14.52 14.34 6.82
CA ILE A 135 -14.25 13.41 7.94
C ILE A 135 -12.73 13.21 8.14
N ARG A 136 -11.98 13.04 7.04
CA ARG A 136 -10.51 12.95 7.05
C ARG A 136 -9.86 14.21 7.60
N ASP A 137 -10.32 15.40 7.19
CA ASP A 137 -9.74 16.67 7.65
C ASP A 137 -9.96 16.90 9.15
N PHE A 138 -11.11 16.46 9.69
CA PHE A 138 -11.33 16.40 11.13
C PHE A 138 -10.36 15.44 11.83
N ALA A 139 -10.08 14.29 11.22
CA ALA A 139 -9.13 13.32 11.79
C ALA A 139 -7.70 13.87 11.82
N ILE A 140 -7.25 14.53 10.75
CA ILE A 140 -5.95 15.22 10.71
C ILE A 140 -5.90 16.28 11.79
N THR A 141 -6.91 17.16 11.87
CA THR A 141 -6.98 18.20 12.92
C THR A 141 -6.89 17.62 14.33
N ALA A 142 -7.48 16.45 14.58
CA ALA A 142 -7.46 15.80 15.87
C ALA A 142 -6.13 15.10 16.21
N CYS A 143 -5.33 14.73 15.21
CA CYS A 143 -4.21 13.81 15.38
C CYS A 143 -2.84 14.31 14.88
N ASP A 144 -2.80 15.45 14.20
CA ASP A 144 -1.58 16.08 13.67
C ASP A 144 -0.50 16.23 14.77
N ASP A 145 -0.86 16.89 15.88
CA ASP A 145 0.06 17.22 16.99
C ASP A 145 0.52 16.02 17.83
N LEU A 146 0.12 14.78 17.50
CA LEU A 146 0.49 13.59 18.28
C LEU A 146 1.97 13.24 18.16
N ASP A 147 2.64 13.66 17.08
CA ASP A 147 4.08 13.52 16.93
C ASP A 147 4.88 14.72 17.49
N GLY A 148 4.18 15.70 18.07
CA GLY A 148 4.73 16.95 18.58
C GLY A 148 4.89 18.05 17.53
N VAL A 149 4.36 17.85 16.32
CA VAL A 149 4.43 18.79 15.20
C VAL A 149 3.03 19.01 14.63
N ARG A 150 2.70 20.26 14.28
CA ARG A 150 1.46 20.59 13.55
C ARG A 150 1.78 20.95 12.12
N ASP A 151 1.69 19.97 11.23
CA ASP A 151 2.07 20.13 9.84
C ASP A 151 1.08 19.51 8.83
N GLY A 152 -0.08 19.07 9.32
CA GLY A 152 -1.14 18.45 8.55
C GLY A 152 -0.87 16.98 8.20
N ILE A 153 0.06 16.33 8.89
CA ILE A 153 0.45 14.93 8.67
C ILE A 153 0.22 14.13 9.96
N ILE A 154 -0.45 12.98 9.86
CA ILE A 154 -0.54 12.05 10.99
C ILE A 154 0.70 11.14 10.95
N ALA A 155 1.79 11.54 11.61
CA ALA A 155 3.00 10.71 11.67
C ALA A 155 2.96 9.64 12.77
N ALA A 156 2.04 9.78 13.73
CA ALA A 156 1.78 8.80 14.79
C ALA A 156 0.42 8.12 14.60
N PRO A 157 0.17 7.41 13.48
CA PRO A 157 -1.17 6.87 13.18
C PRO A 157 -1.66 5.86 14.23
N GLY A 158 -0.75 5.16 14.91
CA GLY A 158 -1.07 4.23 16.01
C GLY A 158 -1.62 4.92 17.26
N ASP A 159 -1.24 6.19 17.50
CA ASP A 159 -1.71 6.97 18.65
C ASP A 159 -3.00 7.74 18.34
N CYS A 160 -3.41 7.81 17.07
CA CYS A 160 -4.59 8.54 16.65
C CYS A 160 -5.88 7.75 16.97
N THR A 161 -6.54 8.08 18.08
CA THR A 161 -7.80 7.44 18.51
C THR A 161 -9.06 8.11 17.94
N PHE A 162 -8.94 8.98 16.93
CA PHE A 162 -10.09 9.67 16.33
C PHE A 162 -11.14 8.66 15.83
N SER A 163 -12.40 8.94 16.12
CA SER A 163 -13.55 8.17 15.65
C SER A 163 -14.40 9.04 14.72
N PRO A 164 -14.72 8.60 13.49
CA PRO A 164 -15.54 9.39 12.57
C PRO A 164 -16.96 9.64 13.10
N PHE A 165 -17.45 8.81 14.03
CA PHE A 165 -18.73 9.02 14.69
C PHE A 165 -18.76 10.28 15.58
N SER A 166 -17.60 10.74 16.06
CA SER A 166 -17.49 11.95 16.89
C SER A 166 -17.81 13.25 16.14
N VAL A 167 -17.81 13.22 14.81
CA VAL A 167 -18.05 14.39 13.96
C VAL A 167 -19.37 14.31 13.19
N VAL A 168 -20.22 13.31 13.47
CA VAL A 168 -21.58 13.26 12.92
C VAL A 168 -22.33 14.54 13.29
N GLY A 169 -22.97 15.16 12.29
CA GLY A 169 -23.66 16.43 12.45
C GLY A 169 -22.77 17.67 12.31
N GLN A 170 -21.44 17.54 12.27
CA GLN A 170 -20.55 18.68 12.00
C GLN A 170 -20.72 19.19 10.57
N PRO A 171 -20.63 20.52 10.36
CA PRO A 171 -20.83 21.12 9.05
C PRO A 171 -19.63 20.86 8.13
N TYR A 172 -19.90 20.70 6.84
CA TYR A 172 -18.93 20.71 5.75
C TYR A 172 -19.56 21.30 4.49
N THR A 173 -18.74 21.75 3.54
CA THR A 173 -19.24 22.28 2.26
C THR A 173 -18.99 21.26 1.15
N CYS A 174 -19.99 21.08 0.28
CA CYS A 174 -19.88 20.22 -0.90
C CYS A 174 -20.61 20.86 -2.09
N ASP A 175 -19.92 21.02 -3.22
CA ASP A 175 -20.44 21.69 -4.42
C ASP A 175 -21.13 23.05 -4.12
N GLY A 176 -20.57 23.80 -3.16
CA GLY A 176 -21.07 25.10 -2.75
C GLY A 176 -22.28 25.07 -1.81
N GLU A 177 -22.72 23.89 -1.35
CA GLU A 177 -23.78 23.73 -0.35
C GLU A 177 -23.23 23.33 1.01
N ASP A 178 -23.73 23.94 2.07
CA ASP A 178 -23.48 23.52 3.44
C ASP A 178 -24.30 22.25 3.75
N ARG A 179 -23.61 21.26 4.32
CA ARG A 179 -24.13 19.94 4.68
C ARG A 179 -23.59 19.54 6.03
N ASN A 180 -24.15 18.47 6.59
CA ASN A 180 -23.69 17.91 7.85
C ASN A 180 -23.26 16.46 7.62
N ILE A 181 -22.18 16.06 8.28
CA ILE A 181 -21.69 14.67 8.22
C ILE A 181 -22.78 13.71 8.69
N THR A 182 -23.06 12.70 7.88
CA THR A 182 -24.05 11.67 8.12
C THR A 182 -23.50 10.51 8.97
N PRO A 183 -24.34 9.81 9.76
CA PRO A 183 -23.95 8.57 10.41
C PRO A 183 -23.43 7.51 9.43
N GLU A 184 -24.01 7.42 8.25
CA GLU A 184 -23.66 6.44 7.22
C GLU A 184 -22.26 6.71 6.63
N ALA A 185 -21.92 7.97 6.35
CA ALA A 185 -20.56 8.33 5.93
C ALA A 185 -19.52 8.07 7.02
N ALA A 186 -19.86 8.35 8.29
CA ALA A 186 -19.00 8.04 9.41
C ALA A 186 -18.74 6.53 9.54
N GLU A 187 -19.76 5.70 9.32
CA GLU A 187 -19.61 4.26 9.32
C GLU A 187 -18.76 3.74 8.16
N ILE A 188 -18.96 4.27 6.95
CA ILE A 188 -18.14 3.93 5.77
C ILE A 188 -16.68 4.31 5.99
N ALA A 189 -16.41 5.49 6.56
CA ALA A 189 -15.05 5.88 6.95
C ALA A 189 -14.47 4.93 8.00
N ALA A 190 -15.26 4.56 9.03
CA ALA A 190 -14.82 3.66 10.09
C ALA A 190 -14.43 2.27 9.56
N VAL A 191 -15.24 1.65 8.69
CA VAL A 191 -14.91 0.32 8.14
C VAL A 191 -13.72 0.37 7.19
N THR A 192 -13.50 1.49 6.52
CA THR A 192 -12.35 1.66 5.61
C THR A 192 -11.04 1.84 6.39
N TRP A 193 -11.07 2.56 7.51
CA TRP A 193 -9.90 2.75 8.38
C TRP A 193 -9.59 1.55 9.28
N ASN A 194 -10.61 0.88 9.81
CA ASN A 194 -10.40 -0.21 10.75
C ASN A 194 -10.28 -1.58 10.07
N GLY A 195 -10.71 -1.69 8.82
CA GLY A 195 -10.81 -2.95 8.11
C GLY A 195 -11.99 -3.82 8.56
N PRO A 196 -12.26 -4.92 7.83
CA PRO A 196 -13.35 -5.84 8.15
C PRO A 196 -13.06 -6.66 9.41
N HIS A 197 -14.12 -7.00 10.13
CA HIS A 197 -14.09 -7.88 11.30
C HIS A 197 -15.02 -9.08 11.06
N ASP A 198 -14.73 -10.21 11.70
CA ASP A 198 -15.60 -11.38 11.65
C ASP A 198 -16.83 -11.22 12.57
N ALA A 199 -17.72 -12.22 12.55
CA ALA A 199 -18.93 -12.21 13.37
C ALA A 199 -18.68 -12.18 14.90
N HIS A 200 -17.43 -12.43 15.34
CA HIS A 200 -17.00 -12.37 16.72
C HIS A 200 -16.23 -11.09 17.06
N GLY A 201 -16.10 -10.17 16.11
CA GLY A 201 -15.34 -8.93 16.27
C GLY A 201 -13.83 -9.11 16.20
N LYS A 202 -13.32 -10.24 15.70
CA LYS A 202 -11.89 -10.41 15.41
C LYS A 202 -11.57 -9.71 14.09
N SER A 203 -10.51 -8.91 14.06
CA SER A 203 -10.03 -8.29 12.81
C SER A 203 -9.66 -9.36 11.79
N ILE A 204 -10.15 -9.20 10.55
CA ILE A 204 -9.87 -10.09 9.42
C ILE A 204 -8.63 -9.63 8.67
N TRP A 205 -8.53 -8.31 8.48
CA TRP A 205 -7.42 -7.63 7.84
C TRP A 205 -7.37 -6.18 8.29
N TYR A 206 -6.21 -5.55 8.12
CA TYR A 206 -5.99 -4.15 8.45
C TYR A 206 -6.79 -3.21 7.53
N GLY A 207 -7.17 -2.04 8.05
CA GLY A 207 -7.66 -0.92 7.26
C GLY A 207 -6.59 0.16 7.04
N LEU A 208 -7.01 1.30 6.50
CA LEU A 208 -6.12 2.41 6.17
C LEU A 208 -5.90 3.36 7.36
N THR A 209 -4.91 4.23 7.28
CA THR A 209 -4.74 5.31 8.27
C THR A 209 -5.79 6.40 8.11
N ARG A 210 -5.97 7.20 9.16
CA ARG A 210 -7.01 8.24 9.20
C ARG A 210 -6.77 9.42 8.28
N ASP A 211 -5.53 9.64 7.87
CA ASP A 211 -5.12 10.65 6.89
C ASP A 211 -5.08 10.14 5.44
N SER A 212 -5.41 8.88 5.21
CA SER A 212 -5.54 8.31 3.87
C SER A 212 -6.70 8.94 3.09
N LEU A 213 -6.48 9.22 1.80
CA LEU A 213 -7.50 9.78 0.91
C LEU A 213 -8.53 8.71 0.50
N LEU A 214 -9.55 8.48 1.35
CA LEU A 214 -10.55 7.42 1.15
C LEU A 214 -11.24 7.40 -0.23
N PRO A 215 -11.71 8.53 -0.79
CA PRO A 215 -12.24 8.54 -2.17
C PRO A 215 -11.15 8.58 -3.25
N GLY A 216 -9.90 8.84 -2.86
CA GLY A 216 -8.75 9.01 -3.74
C GLY A 216 -8.54 10.44 -4.25
N ALA A 217 -7.54 10.60 -5.12
CA ALA A 217 -7.21 11.81 -5.87
C ALA A 217 -7.41 11.54 -7.38
N ASP A 218 -8.57 11.93 -7.91
CA ASP A 218 -8.92 11.80 -9.33
C ASP A 218 -7.98 12.64 -10.21
N PRO A 219 -7.49 12.15 -11.38
CA PRO A 219 -7.70 10.81 -11.96
C PRO A 219 -6.64 9.77 -11.58
N LEU A 220 -5.63 10.17 -10.82
CA LEU A 220 -4.39 9.40 -10.68
C LEU A 220 -4.51 8.26 -9.67
N TYR A 221 -5.35 8.41 -8.64
CA TYR A 221 -5.47 7.46 -7.55
C TYR A 221 -6.92 7.30 -7.10
N LYS A 222 -7.60 6.23 -7.51
CA LYS A 222 -8.92 5.89 -6.99
C LYS A 222 -8.78 5.28 -5.59
N GLY A 223 -9.45 5.83 -4.58
CA GLY A 223 -9.40 5.29 -3.21
C GLY A 223 -10.42 4.18 -2.97
N LEU A 224 -10.33 3.51 -1.82
CA LEU A 224 -11.15 2.33 -1.49
C LEU A 224 -12.62 2.62 -1.20
N ALA A 225 -12.99 3.87 -0.91
CA ALA A 225 -14.36 4.30 -0.65
C ALA A 225 -14.85 5.33 -1.69
N ARG A 226 -14.39 5.19 -2.94
CA ARG A 226 -14.69 6.14 -4.01
C ARG A 226 -16.13 6.03 -4.50
N THR A 227 -16.73 7.18 -4.79
CA THR A 227 -18.03 7.29 -5.45
C THR A 227 -17.94 8.20 -6.65
N ILE A 228 -18.84 8.01 -7.62
CA ILE A 228 -19.06 8.95 -8.71
C ILE A 228 -20.46 9.53 -8.52
N CYS A 229 -20.55 10.86 -8.53
CA CYS A 229 -21.81 11.55 -8.36
C CYS A 229 -22.23 12.27 -9.65
N SER A 230 -23.53 12.36 -9.87
CA SER A 230 -24.08 13.13 -10.98
C SER A 230 -23.79 14.63 -10.78
N PRO A 231 -23.13 15.29 -11.76
CA PRO A 231 -22.88 16.74 -11.70
C PRO A 231 -24.17 17.56 -11.66
N SER A 232 -25.30 17.01 -12.13
CA SER A 232 -26.57 17.74 -12.23
C SER A 232 -27.32 17.87 -10.92
N ASN A 233 -26.94 17.12 -9.88
CA ASN A 233 -27.67 16.99 -8.62
C ASN A 233 -26.84 17.44 -7.40
N HIS A 234 -25.87 18.34 -7.59
CA HIS A 234 -24.97 18.81 -6.52
C HIS A 234 -24.37 17.65 -5.72
N ALA A 235 -23.91 16.58 -6.36
CA ALA A 235 -23.40 15.38 -5.66
C ALA A 235 -24.36 14.78 -4.60
N ARG A 236 -25.68 14.81 -4.82
CA ARG A 236 -26.68 14.12 -3.98
C ARG A 236 -27.06 12.73 -4.50
N ASP A 237 -26.73 12.47 -5.76
CA ASP A 237 -26.97 11.19 -6.43
C ASP A 237 -25.61 10.60 -6.82
N CYS A 238 -25.15 9.66 -5.99
CA CYS A 238 -23.83 9.04 -6.10
C CYS A 238 -23.96 7.52 -6.23
N ALA A 239 -23.04 6.92 -6.94
CA ALA A 239 -22.92 5.48 -7.10
C ALA A 239 -21.51 5.00 -6.71
N SER A 240 -21.41 3.75 -6.29
CA SER A 240 -20.13 3.08 -6.04
C SER A 240 -19.25 3.07 -7.30
N ASP A 241 -17.99 3.48 -7.17
CA ASP A 241 -16.93 3.31 -8.18
C ASP A 241 -15.73 2.61 -7.53
N PRO A 242 -15.79 1.27 -7.35
CA PRO A 242 -14.79 0.54 -6.59
C PRO A 242 -13.42 0.57 -7.23
N PHE A 243 -12.39 0.40 -6.39
CA PHE A 243 -11.02 0.30 -6.85
C PHE A 243 -10.90 -0.81 -7.92
N PRO A 244 -10.40 -0.49 -9.14
CA PRO A 244 -10.50 -1.41 -10.27
C PRO A 244 -9.82 -2.76 -10.06
N VAL A 245 -8.67 -2.81 -9.36
CA VAL A 245 -7.93 -4.06 -9.16
C VAL A 245 -8.69 -5.02 -8.25
N SER A 246 -9.26 -4.53 -7.15
CA SER A 246 -10.14 -5.31 -6.27
C SER A 246 -11.39 -5.80 -7.00
N ALA A 247 -12.06 -4.90 -7.73
CA ALA A 247 -13.26 -5.22 -8.51
C ALA A 247 -12.98 -6.27 -9.59
N ASP A 248 -11.85 -6.13 -10.30
CA ASP A 248 -11.38 -7.08 -11.31
C ASP A 248 -11.04 -8.44 -10.68
N TRP A 249 -10.35 -8.47 -9.54
CA TRP A 249 -10.04 -9.70 -8.82
C TRP A 249 -11.31 -10.48 -8.46
N ILE A 250 -12.29 -9.80 -7.87
CA ILE A 250 -13.57 -10.41 -7.49
C ILE A 250 -14.33 -10.93 -8.71
N ARG A 251 -14.46 -10.13 -9.78
CA ARG A 251 -15.20 -10.54 -10.98
C ARG A 251 -14.52 -11.69 -11.71
N ASN A 252 -13.23 -11.55 -12.00
CA ASN A 252 -12.55 -12.42 -12.94
C ASN A 252 -12.00 -13.69 -12.31
N TRP A 253 -11.42 -13.59 -11.12
CA TRP A 253 -10.74 -14.73 -10.49
C TRP A 253 -11.62 -15.46 -9.49
N ILE A 254 -12.47 -14.74 -8.76
CA ILE A 254 -13.32 -15.34 -7.72
C ILE A 254 -14.66 -15.79 -8.29
N LEU A 255 -15.41 -14.87 -8.90
CA LEU A 255 -16.75 -15.14 -9.43
C LEU A 255 -16.72 -15.73 -10.85
N ARG A 256 -15.61 -15.52 -11.58
CA ARG A 256 -15.40 -15.99 -12.95
C ARG A 256 -16.46 -15.47 -13.93
N ASP A 257 -16.92 -14.24 -13.67
CA ASP A 257 -17.94 -13.52 -14.41
C ASP A 257 -17.56 -12.04 -14.54
N PRO A 258 -16.98 -11.63 -15.68
CA PRO A 258 -16.55 -10.25 -15.93
C PRO A 258 -17.67 -9.20 -15.87
N GLU A 259 -18.92 -9.63 -16.06
CA GLU A 259 -20.09 -8.74 -16.09
C GLU A 259 -20.85 -8.74 -14.75
N TYR A 260 -20.32 -9.42 -13.73
CA TYR A 260 -21.01 -9.56 -12.45
C TYR A 260 -21.28 -8.20 -11.81
N ASN A 261 -22.53 -7.99 -11.39
CA ASN A 261 -22.93 -6.80 -10.65
C ASN A 261 -22.49 -6.87 -9.18
N LEU A 262 -21.35 -6.22 -8.88
CA LEU A 262 -20.75 -6.24 -7.56
C LEU A 262 -21.61 -5.59 -6.46
N SER A 263 -22.56 -4.70 -6.78
CA SER A 263 -23.45 -4.11 -5.77
C SER A 263 -24.38 -5.12 -5.09
N THR A 264 -24.48 -6.34 -5.65
CA THR A 264 -25.19 -7.46 -5.02
C THR A 264 -24.41 -8.11 -3.88
N ILE A 265 -23.15 -7.74 -3.67
CA ILE A 265 -22.32 -8.15 -2.53
C ILE A 265 -22.57 -7.14 -1.40
N ASP A 266 -23.71 -7.29 -0.74
CA ASP A 266 -24.33 -6.33 0.19
C ASP A 266 -24.39 -6.82 1.65
N THR A 267 -23.72 -7.92 1.95
CA THR A 267 -23.72 -8.55 3.28
C THR A 267 -22.36 -9.15 3.61
N ASP A 268 -22.03 -9.18 4.90
CA ASP A 268 -20.79 -9.77 5.41
C ASP A 268 -20.67 -11.25 5.02
N ALA A 269 -21.78 -12.00 5.03
CA ALA A 269 -21.77 -13.41 4.63
C ALA A 269 -21.30 -13.62 3.18
N LYS A 270 -21.78 -12.79 2.23
CA LYS A 270 -21.32 -12.84 0.83
C LYS A 270 -19.85 -12.45 0.74
N PHE A 271 -19.45 -11.37 1.40
CA PHE A 271 -18.06 -10.91 1.45
C PHE A 271 -17.11 -11.99 1.99
N LEU A 272 -17.43 -12.60 3.14
CA LEU A 272 -16.63 -13.65 3.76
C LEU A 272 -16.52 -14.90 2.87
N SER A 273 -17.57 -15.22 2.11
CA SER A 273 -17.50 -16.31 1.13
C SER A 273 -16.49 -16.01 0.02
N LEU A 274 -16.43 -14.77 -0.48
CA LEU A 274 -15.45 -14.38 -1.50
C LEU A 274 -14.02 -14.42 -0.94
N LEU A 275 -13.83 -13.93 0.28
CA LEU A 275 -12.53 -13.96 0.96
C LEU A 275 -12.03 -15.39 1.14
N LYS A 276 -12.90 -16.30 1.57
CA LYS A 276 -12.58 -17.72 1.71
C LYS A 276 -12.15 -18.32 0.37
N THR A 277 -12.92 -18.12 -0.70
CA THR A 277 -12.57 -18.61 -2.03
C THR A 277 -11.22 -18.06 -2.51
N SER A 278 -10.99 -16.75 -2.32
CA SER A 278 -9.74 -16.09 -2.70
C SER A 278 -8.52 -16.73 -2.03
N ARG A 279 -8.59 -16.96 -0.71
CA ARG A 279 -7.54 -17.63 0.07
C ARG A 279 -7.35 -19.09 -0.35
N ASP A 280 -8.43 -19.86 -0.40
CA ASP A 280 -8.40 -21.29 -0.67
C ASP A 280 -7.81 -21.60 -2.07
N GLU A 281 -8.15 -20.79 -3.09
CA GLU A 281 -7.76 -21.08 -4.47
C GLU A 281 -6.41 -20.46 -4.89
N TYR A 282 -6.02 -19.30 -4.35
CA TYR A 282 -4.97 -18.48 -4.98
C TYR A 282 -3.74 -18.14 -4.10
N HIS A 283 -3.76 -18.41 -2.79
CA HIS A 283 -2.68 -17.97 -1.89
C HIS A 283 -1.29 -18.43 -2.38
N SER A 284 -1.16 -19.69 -2.81
CA SER A 284 0.12 -20.27 -3.26
C SER A 284 0.68 -19.68 -4.56
N LEU A 285 -0.15 -19.01 -5.36
CA LEU A 285 0.24 -18.39 -6.63
C LEU A 285 0.55 -16.90 -6.47
N MET A 286 -0.23 -16.20 -5.64
CA MET A 286 -0.26 -14.74 -5.62
C MET A 286 0.32 -14.10 -4.36
N ASP A 287 0.23 -14.75 -3.21
CA ASP A 287 0.81 -14.16 -2.00
C ASP A 287 2.33 -14.20 -2.06
N SER A 288 2.95 -13.10 -1.63
CA SER A 288 4.39 -13.01 -1.38
C SER A 288 4.64 -12.93 0.13
N ALA A 289 4.01 -13.83 0.89
CA ALA A 289 3.91 -13.77 2.34
C ALA A 289 4.74 -14.84 3.07
N ILE A 290 5.63 -15.56 2.39
CA ILE A 290 6.51 -16.58 3.00
C ILE A 290 7.56 -15.89 3.89
N PRO A 291 7.50 -16.06 5.23
CA PRO A 291 8.36 -15.31 6.14
C PRO A 291 9.76 -15.91 6.33
N ASP A 292 9.95 -17.20 6.01
CA ASP A 292 11.28 -17.81 6.01
C ASP A 292 12.10 -17.30 4.82
N LEU A 293 13.05 -16.41 5.11
CA LEU A 293 13.98 -15.83 4.14
C LEU A 293 15.43 -16.30 4.37
N HIS A 294 15.66 -17.42 5.06
CA HIS A 294 17.02 -17.90 5.35
C HIS A 294 17.86 -18.08 4.08
N ALA A 295 17.29 -18.62 2.99
CA ALA A 295 18.00 -18.82 1.73
C ALA A 295 18.46 -17.49 1.10
N PHE A 296 17.62 -16.45 1.14
CA PHE A 296 17.96 -15.12 0.64
C PHE A 296 19.00 -14.42 1.53
N LYS A 297 18.87 -14.57 2.85
CA LYS A 297 19.89 -14.08 3.79
C LYS A 297 21.24 -14.76 3.54
N HIS A 298 21.28 -16.08 3.39
CA HIS A 298 22.51 -16.85 3.14
C HIS A 298 23.16 -16.53 1.78
N SER A 299 22.39 -16.09 0.78
CA SER A 299 22.96 -15.59 -0.48
C SER A 299 23.59 -14.19 -0.36
N GLY A 300 23.48 -13.55 0.81
CA GLY A 300 23.98 -12.21 1.08
C GLY A 300 23.03 -11.10 0.65
N GLY A 301 21.79 -11.44 0.24
CA GLY A 301 20.81 -10.49 -0.26
C GLY A 301 20.35 -9.48 0.79
N LYS A 302 20.02 -8.26 0.34
CA LYS A 302 19.46 -7.17 1.17
C LYS A 302 18.08 -6.75 0.66
N ILE A 303 17.12 -6.58 1.57
CA ILE A 303 15.79 -6.05 1.30
C ILE A 303 15.62 -4.73 2.03
N LEU A 304 15.23 -3.70 1.29
CA LEU A 304 14.76 -2.44 1.83
C LEU A 304 13.30 -2.28 1.44
N THR A 305 12.42 -2.15 2.43
CA THR A 305 11.02 -1.79 2.22
C THR A 305 10.77 -0.40 2.77
N TRP A 306 9.90 0.35 2.12
CA TRP A 306 9.30 1.53 2.72
C TRP A 306 7.81 1.56 2.37
N HIS A 307 6.98 2.13 3.25
CA HIS A 307 5.54 2.24 3.02
C HIS A 307 5.07 3.63 3.44
N GLY A 308 4.33 4.31 2.54
CA GLY A 308 3.65 5.55 2.88
C GLY A 308 2.58 5.29 3.94
N LEU A 309 2.57 6.07 5.01
CA LEU A 309 1.55 5.90 6.05
C LEU A 309 0.19 6.41 5.60
N ALA A 310 0.11 7.38 4.68
CA ALA A 310 -1.14 7.86 4.11
C ALA A 310 -1.57 7.08 2.85
N ASP A 311 -1.07 5.86 2.68
CA ASP A 311 -1.41 4.99 1.54
C ASP A 311 -2.91 4.68 1.54
N GLN A 312 -3.56 5.11 0.48
CA GLN A 312 -5.00 5.02 0.29
C GLN A 312 -5.47 3.72 -0.38
N LEU A 313 -4.57 2.76 -0.60
CA LEU A 313 -4.84 1.49 -1.28
C LEU A 313 -4.40 0.30 -0.45
N ILE A 314 -3.13 0.27 -0.02
CA ILE A 314 -2.54 -0.86 0.69
C ILE A 314 -2.35 -0.48 2.16
N PRO A 315 -2.97 -1.20 3.12
CA PRO A 315 -2.74 -0.96 4.54
C PRO A 315 -1.26 -1.10 4.94
N PRO A 316 -0.61 -0.06 5.50
CA PRO A 316 0.80 -0.12 5.88
C PRO A 316 1.09 -1.19 6.93
N ASN A 317 0.15 -1.41 7.86
CA ASN A 317 0.24 -2.46 8.88
C ASN A 317 0.46 -3.87 8.30
N GLY A 318 0.00 -4.15 7.07
CA GLY A 318 0.26 -5.42 6.40
C GLY A 318 1.74 -5.62 6.02
N THR A 319 2.50 -4.54 5.84
CA THR A 319 3.96 -4.61 5.70
C THR A 319 4.63 -4.80 7.05
N THR A 320 4.21 -4.06 8.08
CA THR A 320 4.75 -4.19 9.43
C THR A 320 4.57 -5.62 9.96
N ASP A 321 3.38 -6.20 9.85
CA ASP A 321 3.08 -7.61 10.17
C ASP A 321 4.04 -8.59 9.48
N TYR A 322 4.28 -8.40 8.17
CA TYR A 322 5.18 -9.29 7.44
C TYR A 322 6.62 -9.20 7.95
N HIS A 323 7.09 -7.99 8.31
CA HIS A 323 8.41 -7.82 8.91
C HIS A 323 8.52 -8.49 10.29
N GLU A 324 7.46 -8.47 11.09
CA GLU A 324 7.38 -9.18 12.37
C GLU A 324 7.41 -10.71 12.17
N ARG A 325 6.64 -11.24 11.20
CA ARG A 325 6.66 -12.67 10.87
C ARG A 325 8.04 -13.13 10.36
N VAL A 326 8.74 -12.31 9.57
CA VAL A 326 10.14 -12.59 9.18
C VAL A 326 11.06 -12.54 10.41
N ALA A 327 10.89 -11.56 11.30
CA ALA A 327 11.69 -11.47 12.53
C ALA A 327 11.54 -12.72 13.42
N ALA A 328 10.33 -13.30 13.50
CA ALA A 328 10.08 -14.55 14.22
C ALA A 328 10.85 -15.75 13.64
N HIS A 329 11.11 -15.76 12.32
CA HIS A 329 11.91 -16.81 11.65
C HIS A 329 13.42 -16.53 11.68
N THR A 330 13.83 -15.26 11.83
CA THR A 330 15.24 -14.86 11.97
C THR A 330 15.49 -14.01 13.23
N PRO A 331 15.31 -14.56 14.45
CA PRO A 331 15.38 -13.78 15.68
C PRO A 331 16.72 -13.07 15.87
N GLY A 332 16.68 -11.76 16.08
CA GLY A 332 17.89 -10.94 16.24
C GLY A 332 18.67 -10.63 14.97
N GLU A 333 18.30 -11.23 13.82
CA GLU A 333 19.09 -11.16 12.58
C GLU A 333 18.34 -10.48 11.43
N ARG A 334 17.02 -10.19 11.57
CA ARG A 334 16.24 -9.53 10.51
C ARG A 334 16.92 -8.25 10.00
N ARG A 335 17.39 -7.38 10.90
CA ARG A 335 17.99 -6.07 10.54
C ARG A 335 19.30 -6.20 9.76
N ASP A 336 19.93 -7.37 9.74
CA ASP A 336 21.17 -7.63 8.99
C ASP A 336 20.91 -7.74 7.48
N PHE A 337 19.68 -8.05 7.07
CA PHE A 337 19.34 -8.27 5.67
C PHE A 337 18.00 -7.66 5.24
N MET A 338 17.12 -7.26 6.15
CA MET A 338 15.80 -6.71 5.83
C MET A 338 15.45 -5.50 6.73
N ARG A 339 15.31 -4.32 6.12
CA ARG A 339 14.96 -3.06 6.79
C ARG A 339 13.64 -2.51 6.28
N HIS A 340 12.85 -1.92 7.17
CA HIS A 340 11.56 -1.29 6.90
C HIS A 340 11.58 0.17 7.32
N PHE A 341 10.88 1.01 6.57
CA PHE A 341 10.77 2.44 6.81
C PHE A 341 9.31 2.87 6.62
N GLU A 342 8.69 3.38 7.68
CA GLU A 342 7.36 3.97 7.63
C GLU A 342 7.48 5.46 7.28
N VAL A 343 6.73 5.92 6.28
CA VAL A 343 6.88 7.26 5.70
C VAL A 343 5.62 8.10 5.93
N PRO A 344 5.58 8.96 6.97
CA PRO A 344 4.43 9.82 7.28
C PRO A 344 3.95 10.65 6.08
N GLY A 345 2.63 10.71 5.88
CA GLY A 345 2.01 11.59 4.89
C GLY A 345 2.28 11.26 3.42
N VAL A 346 3.06 10.22 3.11
CA VAL A 346 3.24 9.74 1.74
C VAL A 346 2.09 8.81 1.38
N ALA A 347 1.49 9.06 0.22
CA ALA A 347 0.40 8.27 -0.36
C ALA A 347 0.94 7.01 -1.07
N HIS A 348 0.08 6.30 -1.80
CA HIS A 348 0.47 5.08 -2.49
C HIS A 348 1.60 5.31 -3.52
N CYS A 349 2.78 4.76 -3.24
CA CYS A 349 4.02 4.85 -4.04
C CYS A 349 4.63 6.24 -4.25
N PHE A 350 3.86 7.31 -4.22
CA PHE A 350 4.29 8.71 -4.25
C PHE A 350 3.09 9.60 -3.95
N GLY A 351 3.32 10.92 -3.88
CA GLY A 351 2.28 11.89 -3.57
C GLY A 351 1.97 11.96 -2.07
N GLY A 352 0.92 12.72 -1.74
CA GLY A 352 0.63 13.11 -0.37
C GLY A 352 1.52 14.27 0.12
N PRO A 353 1.21 14.85 1.28
CA PRO A 353 1.95 15.99 1.85
C PRO A 353 3.32 15.63 2.45
N GLY A 354 3.63 14.34 2.56
CA GLY A 354 4.81 13.84 3.26
C GLY A 354 6.14 13.91 2.50
N PRO A 355 7.25 13.65 3.21
CA PRO A 355 8.60 13.65 2.67
C PRO A 355 8.91 12.33 1.92
N PHE A 356 9.22 12.40 0.62
CA PHE A 356 9.43 11.21 -0.21
C PHE A 356 10.88 10.69 -0.17
N PRO A 357 11.12 9.38 0.10
CA PRO A 357 12.46 8.81 0.24
C PRO A 357 13.12 8.49 -1.12
N LEU A 358 13.37 9.50 -1.95
CA LEU A 358 13.93 9.33 -3.30
C LEU A 358 15.27 8.60 -3.32
N THR A 359 16.06 8.70 -2.24
CA THR A 359 17.40 8.11 -2.13
C THR A 359 17.39 6.66 -1.63
N ALA A 360 16.22 6.07 -1.35
CA ALA A 360 16.11 4.71 -0.83
C ALA A 360 16.86 3.66 -1.66
N PHE A 361 16.81 3.77 -3.00
CA PHE A 361 17.54 2.87 -3.89
C PHE A 361 19.05 3.01 -3.74
N ASN A 362 19.56 4.24 -3.63
CA ASN A 362 20.97 4.49 -3.40
C ASN A 362 21.43 3.91 -2.06
N SER A 363 20.62 4.07 -1.00
CA SER A 363 20.90 3.48 0.31
C SER A 363 20.96 1.95 0.27
N LEU A 364 20.08 1.31 -0.52
CA LEU A 364 20.15 -0.14 -0.77
C LEU A 364 21.45 -0.54 -1.48
N VAL A 365 21.86 0.22 -2.49
CA VAL A 365 23.14 -0.02 -3.21
C VAL A 365 24.33 0.11 -2.26
N GLU A 366 24.37 1.14 -1.42
CA GLU A 366 25.44 1.28 -0.43
C GLU A 366 25.46 0.13 0.59
N TRP A 367 24.29 -0.39 0.95
CA TRP A 367 24.20 -1.54 1.84
C TRP A 367 24.74 -2.81 1.18
N VAL A 368 24.34 -3.08 -0.06
CA VAL A 368 24.78 -4.26 -0.81
C VAL A 368 26.29 -4.22 -1.10
N GLU A 369 26.80 -3.08 -1.58
CA GLU A 369 28.17 -3.01 -2.11
C GLU A 369 29.21 -2.65 -1.05
N LYS A 370 28.81 -1.93 0.01
CA LYS A 370 29.73 -1.40 1.04
C LYS A 370 29.42 -1.91 2.44
N GLY A 371 28.32 -2.65 2.64
CA GLY A 371 27.88 -3.08 3.97
C GLY A 371 27.27 -1.96 4.82
N ASN A 372 27.01 -0.79 4.24
CA ASN A 372 26.46 0.37 4.95
C ASN A 372 24.93 0.27 5.06
N ALA A 373 24.47 -0.41 6.08
CA ALA A 373 23.06 -0.61 6.33
C ALA A 373 22.37 0.72 6.75
N PRO A 374 21.28 1.17 6.09
CA PRO A 374 20.70 2.48 6.35
C PRO A 374 19.90 2.50 7.66
N GLU A 375 20.30 3.29 8.64
CA GLU A 375 19.49 3.55 9.85
C GLU A 375 18.40 4.61 9.61
N LYS A 376 18.60 5.45 8.59
CA LYS A 376 17.65 6.47 8.15
C LYS A 376 17.73 6.67 6.64
N LEU A 377 16.66 7.20 6.06
CA LEU A 377 16.59 7.65 4.68
C LEU A 377 16.43 9.17 4.67
N SER A 378 17.22 9.82 3.81
CA SER A 378 16.98 11.21 3.46
C SER A 378 15.79 11.32 2.50
N THR A 379 15.12 12.46 2.54
CA THR A 379 13.88 12.66 1.80
C THR A 379 13.92 13.93 0.96
N VAL A 380 13.00 14.01 0.01
CA VAL A 380 12.71 15.22 -0.76
C VAL A 380 11.22 15.47 -0.76
N GLN A 381 10.82 16.73 -0.89
CA GLN A 381 9.43 17.02 -1.23
C GLN A 381 9.25 16.89 -2.74
N LEU A 382 8.33 16.03 -3.17
CA LEU A 382 7.96 15.95 -4.58
C LEU A 382 7.02 17.10 -4.97
N PRO A 383 7.01 17.53 -6.24
CA PRO A 383 5.97 18.39 -6.78
C PRO A 383 4.56 17.83 -6.54
N GLY A 384 3.57 18.72 -6.52
CA GLY A 384 2.17 18.35 -6.58
C GLY A 384 1.86 17.49 -7.80
N LEU A 385 0.76 16.74 -7.76
CA LEU A 385 0.37 15.83 -8.84
C LEU A 385 0.09 16.55 -10.17
N ASP A 386 -0.26 17.84 -10.12
CA ASP A 386 -0.43 18.74 -11.27
C ASP A 386 0.90 19.36 -11.76
N GLY A 387 2.03 18.97 -11.17
CA GLY A 387 3.35 19.52 -11.43
C GLY A 387 3.63 20.86 -10.75
N SER A 388 2.71 21.35 -9.92
CA SER A 388 2.96 22.54 -9.11
C SER A 388 4.14 22.31 -8.15
N PRO A 389 4.99 23.32 -7.91
CA PRO A 389 6.01 23.21 -6.88
C PRO A 389 5.33 22.94 -5.53
N PRO A 390 5.95 22.16 -4.64
CA PRO A 390 5.36 21.93 -3.34
C PRO A 390 5.21 23.25 -2.59
N GLU A 391 4.05 23.46 -1.96
CA GLU A 391 3.79 24.67 -1.17
C GLU A 391 4.76 24.78 0.01
N VAL A 392 5.18 23.64 0.58
CA VAL A 392 6.14 23.54 1.69
C VAL A 392 7.16 22.46 1.36
N VAL A 393 8.45 22.78 1.41
CA VAL A 393 9.54 21.79 1.29
C VAL A 393 9.83 21.24 2.67
N ARG A 394 9.62 19.94 2.89
CA ARG A 394 9.84 19.29 4.18
C ARG A 394 11.14 18.46 4.16
N GLY A 395 12.12 18.85 4.96
CA GLY A 395 13.27 18.03 5.33
C GLY A 395 12.96 17.28 6.62
N ARG A 396 12.61 15.99 6.53
CA ARG A 396 12.32 15.13 7.68
C ARG A 396 13.02 13.78 7.49
N VAL A 397 13.73 13.31 8.51
CA VAL A 397 14.35 11.97 8.43
C VAL A 397 13.28 10.89 8.51
N VAL A 398 13.43 9.85 7.70
CA VAL A 398 12.64 8.62 7.80
C VAL A 398 13.52 7.56 8.46
N CYS A 399 13.09 7.02 9.60
CA CYS A 399 13.89 6.14 10.44
C CYS A 399 13.58 4.66 10.18
N ALA A 400 14.56 3.79 10.44
CA ALA A 400 14.36 2.36 10.33
C ALA A 400 13.41 1.87 11.43
N TRP A 401 12.24 1.35 11.03
CA TRP A 401 11.22 0.85 11.96
C TRP A 401 11.81 -0.21 12.93
N PRO A 402 11.49 -0.14 14.23
CA PRO A 402 10.41 0.65 14.84
C PRO A 402 10.76 2.08 15.29
N GLU A 403 11.94 2.60 14.96
CA GLU A 403 12.26 4.00 15.29
C GLU A 403 11.45 4.98 14.42
N VAL A 404 11.12 6.13 14.99
CA VAL A 404 10.37 7.22 14.36
C VAL A 404 11.20 8.50 14.28
N GLY A 405 10.87 9.36 13.31
CA GLY A 405 11.49 10.68 13.16
C GLY A 405 10.85 11.71 14.09
N VAL A 406 11.61 12.19 15.07
CA VAL A 406 11.19 13.16 16.10
C VAL A 406 11.89 14.49 15.91
N TRP A 407 11.10 15.57 15.91
CA TRP A 407 11.58 16.95 15.87
C TRP A 407 12.24 17.36 17.20
N ASP A 408 13.29 18.18 17.14
CA ASP A 408 14.08 18.58 18.31
C ASP A 408 13.37 19.59 19.25
N GLY A 409 12.22 20.13 18.83
CA GLY A 409 11.44 21.10 19.60
C GLY A 409 11.90 22.55 19.45
N VAL A 410 12.94 22.83 18.66
CA VAL A 410 13.60 24.14 18.59
C VAL A 410 13.92 24.59 17.16
N GLY A 411 14.49 23.72 16.33
CA GLY A 411 14.91 24.04 14.97
C GLY A 411 13.73 24.14 13.99
N ASP A 412 14.00 24.52 12.75
CA ASP A 412 12.94 24.58 11.73
C ASP A 412 12.42 23.17 11.43
N VAL A 413 11.10 22.96 11.58
CA VAL A 413 10.42 21.70 11.26
C VAL A 413 10.66 21.23 9.83
N ASN A 414 10.98 22.15 8.92
CA ASN A 414 11.23 21.86 7.52
C ASN A 414 12.69 21.56 7.21
N GLU A 415 13.60 21.62 8.19
CA GLU A 415 15.02 21.32 8.02
C GLU A 415 15.36 19.93 8.53
N GLU A 416 15.93 19.05 7.68
CA GLU A 416 16.26 17.66 8.06
C GLU A 416 17.15 17.60 9.31
N SER A 417 18.00 18.61 9.50
CA SER A 417 18.91 18.72 10.66
C SER A 417 18.22 18.89 12.01
N SER A 418 16.94 19.27 12.03
CA SER A 418 16.11 19.43 13.23
C SER A 418 15.39 18.14 13.63
N TRP A 419 15.65 17.03 12.93
CA TRP A 419 15.04 15.74 13.20
C TRP A 419 16.07 14.67 13.56
N ARG A 420 15.65 13.74 14.42
CA ARG A 420 16.45 12.57 14.82
C ARG A 420 15.58 11.32 14.91
N CYS A 421 16.20 10.16 14.83
CA CYS A 421 15.53 8.90 15.14
C CYS A 421 15.40 8.70 16.66
N ALA A 422 14.28 8.13 17.06
CA ALA A 422 13.96 7.79 18.45
C ALA A 422 13.02 6.57 18.50
N GLU A 423 12.96 5.88 19.64
CA GLU A 423 12.08 4.71 19.86
C GLU A 423 10.59 5.07 19.92
N GLY A 424 10.23 6.35 19.97
CA GLY A 424 8.83 6.80 20.01
C GLY A 424 8.70 8.33 20.03
N PHE A 425 7.47 8.80 19.82
CA PHE A 425 7.15 10.23 19.85
C PHE A 425 7.10 10.78 21.29
N PRO A 426 7.35 12.08 21.49
CA PRO A 426 7.26 12.71 22.80
C PRO A 426 5.86 12.57 23.41
N GLY A 427 5.74 11.87 24.54
CA GLY A 427 4.46 11.68 25.25
C GLY A 427 3.59 10.51 24.76
N GLY A 428 4.04 9.76 23.75
CA GLY A 428 3.39 8.52 23.29
C GLY A 428 3.62 7.34 24.22
N LEU A 429 2.69 6.37 24.20
CA LEU A 429 2.89 5.07 24.85
C LEU A 429 3.94 4.30 24.05
N MET A 430 4.95 3.75 24.72
CA MET A 430 5.98 2.94 24.05
C MET A 430 5.32 1.84 23.21
N GLY A 431 5.65 1.79 21.91
CA GLY A 431 5.10 0.83 20.96
C GLY A 431 5.29 -0.59 21.47
N GLY A 432 4.19 -1.20 21.93
CA GLY A 432 4.20 -2.54 22.46
C GLY A 432 4.33 -3.54 21.31
N GLU A 433 5.28 -4.47 21.46
CA GLU A 433 5.36 -5.74 20.73
C GLU A 433 4.05 -6.52 20.93
N GLY A 434 3.03 -6.18 20.15
CA GLY A 434 1.74 -6.86 20.12
C GLY A 434 1.80 -7.98 19.10
N GLY A 435 2.51 -9.05 19.42
CA GLY A 435 2.46 -10.29 18.63
C GLY A 435 1.02 -10.75 18.50
N HIS A 436 0.47 -10.63 17.30
CA HIS A 436 -0.82 -11.22 16.96
C HIS A 436 -0.58 -12.68 16.58
N ASP A 437 -1.07 -13.58 17.43
CA ASP A 437 -1.07 -15.01 17.18
C ASP A 437 -1.68 -15.35 15.81
N GLU A 438 -0.98 -16.27 15.14
CA GLU A 438 -1.15 -16.75 13.76
C GLU A 438 -2.61 -17.09 13.36
N LEU A 439 -2.91 -16.86 12.08
CA LEU A 439 -3.98 -17.52 11.33
C LEU A 439 -3.42 -18.71 10.57
#